data_AF-A0A4V3JFB7-F1
#
_entry.id   AF-A0A4V3JFB7-F1
#
_cell.length_a   1.000
_cell.length_b   1.000
_cell.length_c   1.000
_cell.angle_alpha   90.00
_cell.angle_beta   90.00
_cell.angle_gamma   90.00
#
_symmetry.space_group_name_H-M   'P 1'
#
loop_
_entity.id
_entity.type
_entity.pdbx_description
1 polymer ?
#
loop_
_entity_poly.entity_id
_entity_poly.type
_entity_poly.pdbx_seq_one_letter_code
_entity_poly.pdbx_strand_id
1 'polypeptide(L)' 'MEIRSFSQSRKFREVDKAFHTAHIERQIEMHGLRGLHRILVEKYGDDAPDPGTITNTLKRGAYAPIVRLSEKIHEALG' A
#
# COMPACT_ATOMS: atom_id res chain seq x y z
N MET A 1 16.18 4.83 15.47
CA MET A 1 15.71 6.23 15.54
C MET A 1 14.74 6.33 16.70
N GLU A 2 14.98 7.18 17.70
CA GLU A 2 14.06 7.36 18.84
C GLU A 2 13.08 8.50 18.56
N ILE A 3 11.77 8.23 18.71
CA ILE A 3 10.72 9.25 18.60
C ILE A 3 10.55 9.91 19.97
N ARG A 4 10.84 11.21 20.07
CA ARG A 4 10.87 11.94 21.36
C ARG A 4 9.67 12.85 21.59
N SER A 5 8.73 12.92 20.65
CA SER A 5 7.50 13.71 20.79
C SER A 5 6.37 13.22 19.89
N PHE A 6 5.14 13.60 20.25
CA PHE A 6 3.95 13.33 19.44
C PHE A 6 4.03 13.97 18.03
N SER A 7 4.59 15.18 17.93
CA SER A 7 4.77 15.87 16.65
C SER A 7 5.79 15.18 15.75
N GLN A 8 6.87 14.62 16.31
CA GLN A 8 7.80 13.79 15.56
C GLN A 8 7.13 12.50 15.09
N SER A 9 6.37 11.82 15.95
CA SER A 9 5.61 10.61 15.58
C SER A 9 4.68 10.86 14.39
N ARG A 10 3.96 12.00 14.38
CA ARG A 10 3.08 12.38 13.29
C ARG A 10 3.83 12.60 11.98
N LYS A 11 4.96 13.32 12.01
CA LYS A 11 5.81 13.53 10.82
C LYS A 11 6.34 12.21 10.25
N PHE A 12 6.78 11.29 11.12
CA PHE A 12 7.19 9.96 10.65
C PHE A 12 6.06 9.23 9.95
N ARG A 13 4.85 9.22 10.53
CA ARG A 13 3.69 8.60 9.90
C ARG A 13 3.33 9.23 8.56
N GLU A 14 3.47 10.55 8.41
CA GLU A 14 3.19 11.23 7.14
C GLU A 14 4.20 10.83 6.05
N VAL A 15 5.49 10.80 6.37
CA VAL A 15 6.55 10.37 5.45
C VAL A 15 6.41 8.89 5.09
N ASP A 16 6.19 8.04 6.09
CA ASP A 16 6.02 6.60 5.90
C ASP A 16 4.79 6.29 5.04
N LYS A 17 3.67 6.98 5.29
CA LYS A 17 2.50 6.90 4.41
C LYS A 17 2.82 7.23 2.97
N ALA A 18 3.56 8.34 2.74
CA ALA A 18 3.90 8.78 1.40
C ALA A 18 4.77 7.75 0.67
N PHE A 19 5.72 7.12 1.38
CA PHE A 19 6.52 6.02 0.84
C PHE A 19 5.65 4.84 0.40
N HIS A 20 4.74 4.37 1.26
CA HIS A 20 3.84 3.26 0.94
C HIS A 20 2.87 3.60 -0.20
N THR A 21 2.33 4.81 -0.23
CA THR A 21 1.50 5.29 -1.34
C THR A 21 2.27 5.23 -2.66
N ALA A 22 3.48 5.82 -2.69
CA ALA A 22 4.33 5.85 -3.88
C ALA A 22 4.71 4.44 -4.36
N HIS A 23 4.94 3.50 -3.42
CA HIS A 23 5.17 2.11 -3.76
C HIS A 23 3.97 1.50 -4.49
N ILE A 24 2.75 1.64 -3.95
CA ILE A 24 1.52 1.11 -4.57
C ILE A 24 1.32 1.72 -5.95
N GLU A 25 1.43 3.06 -6.08
CA GLU A 25 1.25 3.76 -7.35
C GLU A 25 2.24 3.29 -8.41
N ARG A 26 3.51 3.10 -8.04
CA ARG A 26 4.52 2.54 -8.92
C ARG A 26 4.16 1.12 -9.39
N GLN A 27 3.64 0.25 -8.51
CA GLN A 27 3.25 -1.09 -8.93
C GLN A 27 2.04 -1.07 -9.88
N ILE A 28 1.11 -0.13 -9.66
CA ILE A 28 -0.01 0.10 -10.60
C ILE A 28 0.52 0.59 -11.95
N GLU A 29 1.53 1.47 -11.97
CA GLU A 29 2.15 1.95 -13.20
C GLU A 29 2.86 0.83 -13.98
N MET A 30 3.62 -0.02 -13.28
CA MET A 30 4.40 -1.09 -13.92
C MET A 30 3.54 -2.26 -14.43
N HIS A 31 2.52 -2.66 -13.68
CA HIS A 31 1.72 -3.85 -14.00
C HIS A 31 0.32 -3.53 -14.54
N GLY A 32 -0.12 -2.28 -14.42
CA GLY A 32 -1.53 -1.91 -14.55
C GLY A 32 -2.36 -2.44 -13.37
N LEU A 33 -3.48 -1.78 -13.07
CA LEU A 33 -4.34 -2.16 -11.94
C LEU A 33 -4.88 -3.60 -12.05
N ARG A 34 -5.25 -4.04 -13.27
CA ARG A 34 -5.72 -5.41 -13.52
C ARG A 34 -4.60 -6.45 -13.46
N GLY A 35 -3.40 -6.09 -13.93
CA GLY A 35 -2.24 -6.98 -13.86
C GLY A 35 -1.78 -7.18 -12.42
N LEU A 36 -1.70 -6.09 -11.65
CA LEU A 36 -1.41 -6.14 -10.22
C LEU A 36 -2.43 -7.00 -9.47
N HIS A 37 -3.73 -6.82 -9.72
CA HIS A 37 -4.76 -7.66 -9.12
C HIS A 37 -4.57 -9.15 -9.45
N ARG A 38 -4.21 -9.49 -10.69
CA ARG A 38 -3.96 -10.89 -11.08
C ARG A 38 -2.81 -11.51 -10.30
N ILE A 39 -1.71 -10.79 -10.15
CA ILE A 39 -0.55 -11.23 -9.35
C ILE A 39 -0.96 -11.47 -7.90
N LEU A 40 -1.75 -10.56 -7.33
CA LEU A 40 -2.26 -10.69 -5.97
C LEU A 40 -3.20 -11.90 -5.81
N VAL A 41 -4.06 -12.17 -6.79
CA VAL A 41 -4.93 -13.36 -6.82
C VAL A 41 -4.10 -14.64 -6.95
N GLU A 42 -3.06 -14.65 -7.77
CA GLU A 42 -2.17 -15.81 -7.91
C GLU A 42 -1.50 -16.19 -6.58
N LYS A 43 -1.16 -15.21 -5.73
CA LYS A 43 -0.56 -15.46 -4.42
C LYS A 43 -1.56 -15.71 -3.30
N TYR A 44 -2.64 -14.92 -3.23
CA TYR A 44 -3.55 -14.89 -2.07
C TYR A 44 -4.93 -15.48 -2.34
N GLY A 45 -5.25 -15.87 -3.58
CA GLY A 45 -6.57 -16.38 -3.95
C GLY A 45 -7.69 -15.40 -3.60
N ASP A 46 -8.68 -15.87 -2.85
CA ASP A 46 -9.86 -15.09 -2.44
C ASP A 46 -9.53 -13.95 -1.45
N ASP A 47 -8.37 -14.00 -0.79
CA ASP A 47 -7.91 -12.95 0.13
C ASP A 47 -7.20 -11.78 -0.58
N ALA A 48 -7.13 -11.82 -1.91
CA ALA A 48 -6.57 -10.75 -2.73
C ALA A 48 -7.48 -9.51 -2.75
N PRO A 49 -6.94 -8.30 -2.53
CA PRO A 49 -7.74 -7.09 -2.62
C PRO A 49 -8.13 -6.82 -4.07
N ASP A 50 -9.43 -6.66 -4.31
CA ASP A 50 -9.95 -6.33 -5.64
C ASP A 50 -9.46 -4.94 -6.14
N PRO A 51 -9.53 -4.64 -7.45
CA PRO A 51 -9.10 -3.36 -8.01
C PRO A 51 -9.78 -2.13 -7.37
N GLY A 52 -11.05 -2.26 -6.99
CA GLY A 52 -11.82 -1.22 -6.30
C GLY A 52 -11.27 -0.98 -4.90
N THR A 53 -10.92 -2.03 -4.16
CA THR A 53 -10.28 -1.94 -2.85
C THR A 53 -8.92 -1.23 -2.92
N ILE A 54 -8.09 -1.54 -3.93
CA ILE A 54 -6.80 -0.86 -4.16
C ILE A 54 -7.02 0.64 -4.38
N THR A 55 -7.88 1.00 -5.33
CA THR A 55 -8.14 2.42 -5.65
C THR A 55 -8.81 3.19 -4.52
N ASN A 56 -9.74 2.56 -3.79
CA ASN A 56 -10.39 3.17 -2.63
C ASN A 56 -9.41 3.39 -1.47
N THR A 57 -8.43 2.52 -1.29
CA THR A 57 -7.39 2.68 -0.28
C THR A 57 -6.55 3.93 -0.54
N LEU A 58 -6.14 4.15 -1.78
CA LEU A 58 -5.42 5.35 -2.20
C LEU A 58 -6.28 6.61 -2.05
N LYS A 59 -7.54 6.57 -2.49
CA LYS A 59 -8.48 7.71 -2.39
C LYS A 59 -8.77 8.12 -0.94
N ARG A 60 -8.97 7.14 -0.05
CA ARG A 60 -9.26 7.42 1.37
C ARG A 60 -8.05 7.97 2.10
N GLY A 61 -6.83 7.63 1.66
CA GLY A 61 -5.60 8.21 2.21
C GLY A 61 -5.31 7.86 3.67
N ALA A 62 -6.00 6.85 4.22
CA ALA A 62 -5.85 6.41 5.60
C ALA A 62 -4.56 5.60 5.77
N TYR A 63 -3.78 5.94 6.79
CA TYR A 63 -2.43 5.39 7.00
C TYR A 63 -2.41 3.85 7.09
N ALA A 64 -3.14 3.27 8.05
CA ALA A 64 -3.09 1.83 8.28
C ALA A 64 -3.53 0.98 7.07
N PRO A 65 -4.61 1.31 6.33
CA PRO A 65 -4.94 0.64 5.08
C PRO A 65 -3.85 0.73 4.00
N ILE A 66 -3.22 1.91 3.83
CA ILE A 66 -2.14 2.11 2.86
C ILE A 66 -0.94 1.21 3.19
N VAL A 67 -0.51 1.19 4.46
CA VAL A 67 0.62 0.36 4.91
C VAL A 67 0.33 -1.12 4.63
N ARG A 68 -0.81 -1.63 5.10
CA ARG A 68 -1.18 -3.05 4.91
C ARG A 68 -1.25 -3.44 3.44
N LEU A 69 -1.81 -2.58 2.60
CA LEU A 69 -1.90 -2.84 1.16
C LEU A 69 -0.52 -2.85 0.51
N SER A 70 0.33 -1.87 0.85
CA SER A 70 1.70 -1.81 0.34
C SER A 70 2.54 -3.00 0.77
N GLU A 71 2.44 -3.46 2.02
CA GLU A 71 3.16 -4.63 2.52
C GLU A 71 2.68 -5.90 1.82
N LYS A 72 1.36 -6.07 1.66
CA LYS A 72 0.78 -7.21 0.94
C LYS A 72 1.24 -7.26 -0.54
N ILE A 73 1.32 -6.09 -1.19
CA ILE A 73 1.84 -5.97 -2.56
C ILE A 73 3.34 -6.28 -2.61
N HIS A 74 4.13 -5.74 -1.68
CA HIS A 74 5.56 -6.01 -1.60
C HIS A 74 5.84 -7.51 -1.41
N GLU A 75 5.13 -8.14 -0.48
CA GLU A 75 5.21 -9.58 -0.25
C GLU A 75 4.84 -10.34 -1.52
N ALA A 76 3.83 -9.92 -2.29
CA ALA A 76 3.44 -10.63 -3.51
C ALA A 76 4.42 -10.56 -4.67
N LEU A 77 5.25 -9.53 -4.69
CA LEU A 77 6.21 -9.27 -5.77
C LEU A 77 7.65 -9.64 -5.39
N GLY A 78 7.91 -9.94 -4.12
CA GLY A 78 9.18 -10.48 -3.61
C GLY A 78 9.19 -12.00 -3.58
#